data_AF-A0A4U0S1I9-F1
#
_entry.id   AF-A0A4U0S1I9-F1
#
_cell.length_a   1.000
_cell.length_b   1.000
_cell.length_c   1.000
_cell.angle_alpha   90.00
_cell.angle_beta   90.00
_cell.angle_gamma   90.00
#
_symmetry.space_group_name_H-M   'P 1'
#
loop_
_entity.id
_entity.type
_entity.pdbx_description
1 polymer ?
#
loop_
_entity_poly.entity_id
_entity_poly.type
_entity_poly.pdbx_seq_one_letter_code
_entity_poly.pdbx_strand_id
1 'polypeptide(L)'
;MAEADVYGQYSFTESSAVEATAPQAAPLTRPAGLCARSSRGPVRQGVRRYVVSITLWTPPARSMVSSPAGTRLAAATVGDEAAPPVFEGDSMYVPSDGPKDRFVPPPGAMPRLHLIDYQGGLRPCEDSTGLLVGPTDRRLHLAGLHVTNVRGEKYYSDAARNADLRPGRRLRLVREPDNPHDPFAVAVYPEQGEGPVGYVNKQKARSWSKLIADGAQLSAVSLRGTGPGTTCDAVAVLAAEPRVVDHLLSPRPASFPVPVFLRTR
;
A
#
# COMPACT_ATOMS: atom_id res chain seq x y z
N MET A 1 16.98 33.83 4.55
CA MET A 1 15.99 34.07 3.47
C MET A 1 15.17 32.79 3.37
N ALA A 2 13.88 32.91 3.65
CA ALA A 2 12.94 31.80 3.72
C ALA A 2 12.39 31.51 2.33
N GLU A 3 12.39 30.24 1.92
CA GLU A 3 11.78 29.80 0.66
C GLU A 3 10.60 28.87 0.97
N ALA A 4 9.51 29.13 0.27
CA ALA A 4 8.14 28.95 0.71
C ALA A 4 7.58 27.55 0.45
N ASP A 5 6.61 27.22 1.30
CA ASP A 5 5.69 26.10 1.21
C ASP A 5 5.05 25.93 -0.16
N VAL A 6 5.15 24.73 -0.72
CA VAL A 6 4.25 24.22 -1.77
C VAL A 6 3.57 22.96 -1.24
N TYR A 7 2.68 23.15 -0.27
CA TYR A 7 1.59 22.21 0.00
C TYR A 7 0.29 22.92 -0.37
N GLY A 8 -0.31 22.48 -1.49
CA GLY A 8 -1.63 22.96 -1.92
C GLY A 8 -2.67 22.71 -0.83
N GLN A 9 -3.11 23.80 -0.19
CA GLN A 9 -4.31 23.81 0.63
C GLN A 9 -5.53 23.74 -0.28
N TYR A 10 -6.36 22.71 -0.11
CA TYR A 10 -7.73 22.73 -0.58
C TYR A 10 -8.63 23.03 0.61
N SER A 11 -9.19 24.24 0.64
CA SER A 11 -10.28 24.66 1.53
C SER A 11 -11.61 24.15 0.96
N PHE A 12 -12.39 23.44 1.77
CA PHE A 12 -13.80 23.15 1.50
C PHE A 12 -14.63 24.19 2.25
N THR A 13 -15.42 24.96 1.52
CA THR A 13 -16.50 25.77 2.09
C THR A 13 -17.71 24.88 2.30
N GLU A 14 -18.06 24.61 3.57
CA GLU A 14 -19.36 24.04 3.91
C GLU A 14 -20.43 25.13 3.74
N SER A 15 -21.33 24.91 2.79
CA SER A 15 -22.56 25.68 2.68
C SER A 15 -23.56 25.08 3.66
N SER A 16 -23.84 25.83 4.73
CA SER A 16 -24.89 25.56 5.69
C SER A 16 -26.25 25.87 5.05
N ALA A 17 -27.00 24.82 4.70
CA ALA A 17 -28.44 24.93 4.52
C ALA A 17 -29.14 24.46 5.79
N VAL A 18 -29.91 25.39 6.35
CA VAL A 18 -30.66 25.34 7.60
C VAL A 18 -32.02 24.69 7.36
N GLU A 19 -32.36 23.73 8.23
CA GLU A 19 -33.70 23.37 8.74
C GLU A 19 -34.79 22.79 7.81
N ALA A 20 -35.27 21.60 8.17
CA ALA A 20 -36.71 21.34 8.27
C ALA A 20 -36.97 20.23 9.30
N THR A 21 -37.43 20.66 10.47
CA THR A 21 -37.96 19.87 11.58
C THR A 21 -39.29 19.20 11.20
N ALA A 22 -39.48 17.92 11.54
CA ALA A 22 -40.78 17.25 11.52
C ALA A 22 -40.90 16.24 12.68
N PRO A 23 -42.12 15.98 13.20
CA PRO A 23 -42.36 15.97 14.65
C PRO A 23 -42.32 14.61 15.35
N GLN A 24 -42.13 14.71 16.68
CA GLN A 24 -42.31 13.70 17.71
C GLN A 24 -43.67 12.98 17.62
N ALA A 25 -43.64 11.65 17.68
CA ALA A 25 -44.79 10.83 18.04
C ALA A 25 -44.60 10.27 19.47
N ALA A 26 -45.59 10.53 20.31
CA ALA A 26 -45.70 10.11 21.70
C ALA A 26 -46.04 8.60 21.85
N PRO A 27 -45.89 8.01 23.06
CA PRO A 27 -45.86 6.57 23.25
C PRO A 27 -47.25 5.96 23.45
N LEU A 28 -47.49 4.76 22.93
CA LEU A 28 -48.67 3.95 23.25
C LEU A 28 -48.32 2.83 24.23
N THR A 29 -49.06 2.86 25.33
CA THR A 29 -49.09 1.97 26.48
C THR A 29 -49.64 0.59 26.13
N ARG A 30 -49.16 -0.44 26.86
CA ARG A 30 -49.58 -1.85 26.80
C ARG A 30 -51.06 -2.03 27.19
N PRO A 31 -51.61 -3.23 26.90
CA PRO A 31 -52.05 -4.05 28.02
C PRO A 31 -51.53 -5.49 28.00
N ALA A 32 -51.53 -6.08 29.19
CA ALA A 32 -51.17 -7.46 29.51
C ALA A 32 -52.28 -8.45 29.15
N GLY A 33 -51.92 -9.71 28.86
CA GLY A 33 -52.90 -10.80 28.87
C GLY A 33 -52.51 -12.09 28.14
N LEU A 34 -52.07 -13.08 28.91
CA LEU A 34 -52.22 -14.53 28.77
C LEU A 34 -51.51 -15.35 27.66
N CYS A 35 -50.61 -16.21 28.16
CA CYS A 35 -50.49 -17.66 27.93
C CYS A 35 -50.97 -18.29 26.60
N ALA A 36 -50.02 -18.82 25.83
CA ALA A 36 -50.13 -20.18 25.27
C ALA A 36 -48.75 -20.75 24.89
N ARG A 37 -48.50 -22.00 25.33
CA ARG A 37 -47.43 -22.88 24.84
C ARG A 37 -47.66 -23.18 23.35
N SER A 38 -46.62 -23.29 22.54
CA SER A 38 -46.33 -24.53 21.80
C SER A 38 -45.04 -24.47 20.96
N SER A 39 -44.33 -25.59 21.03
CA SER A 39 -43.49 -26.23 20.01
C SER A 39 -42.49 -25.41 19.20
N ARG A 40 -41.21 -25.65 19.54
CA ARG A 40 -40.07 -25.65 18.62
C ARG A 40 -40.34 -26.59 17.44
N GLY A 41 -40.13 -26.11 16.22
CA GLY A 41 -40.01 -26.88 14.99
C GLY A 41 -38.95 -26.22 14.08
N PRO A 42 -38.11 -26.99 13.37
CA PRO A 42 -36.84 -26.50 12.85
C PRO A 42 -36.97 -25.70 11.54
N VAL A 43 -36.12 -24.68 11.43
CA VAL A 43 -35.89 -23.86 10.23
C VAL A 43 -35.31 -24.75 9.12
N ARG A 44 -36.04 -24.88 8.01
CA ARG A 44 -35.53 -25.50 6.78
C ARG A 44 -34.48 -24.59 6.16
N GLN A 45 -33.20 -24.95 6.32
CA GLN A 45 -32.10 -24.37 5.54
C GLN A 45 -32.24 -24.80 4.07
N GLY A 46 -32.49 -23.82 3.19
CA GLY A 46 -32.41 -24.01 1.75
C GLY A 46 -30.96 -24.17 1.30
N VAL A 47 -30.51 -25.41 1.11
CA VAL A 47 -29.22 -25.72 0.51
C VAL A 47 -29.32 -25.44 -1.00
N ARG A 48 -28.79 -24.31 -1.46
CA ARG A 48 -28.56 -24.07 -2.90
C ARG A 48 -27.34 -24.90 -3.32
N ARG A 49 -27.59 -26.00 -4.02
CA ARG A 49 -26.54 -26.75 -4.74
C ARG A 49 -26.15 -25.96 -5.98
N TYR A 50 -24.91 -25.48 -6.03
CA TYR A 50 -24.30 -25.01 -7.26
C TYR A 50 -23.66 -26.21 -7.96
N VAL A 51 -24.09 -26.49 -9.19
CA VAL A 51 -23.40 -27.41 -10.10
C VAL A 51 -22.30 -26.62 -10.77
N VAL A 52 -21.05 -26.89 -10.42
CA VAL A 52 -19.87 -26.32 -11.08
C VAL A 52 -19.48 -27.27 -12.20
N SER A 53 -19.77 -26.91 -13.44
CA SER A 53 -19.26 -27.60 -14.62
C SER A 53 -17.84 -27.10 -14.92
N ILE A 54 -16.85 -27.98 -14.71
CA ILE A 54 -15.45 -27.71 -15.07
C ILE A 54 -15.21 -28.29 -16.46
N THR A 55 -15.10 -27.43 -17.47
CA THR A 55 -14.65 -27.83 -18.81
C THR A 55 -13.12 -27.86 -18.80
N LEU A 56 -12.54 -29.06 -18.87
CA LEU A 56 -11.10 -29.23 -19.00
C LEU A 56 -10.67 -28.89 -20.44
N TRP A 57 -9.86 -27.85 -20.57
CA TRP A 57 -9.22 -27.47 -21.83
C TRP A 57 -8.10 -28.46 -22.17
N THR A 58 -8.19 -29.08 -23.34
CA THR A 58 -7.13 -29.95 -23.89
C THR A 58 -6.31 -29.14 -24.91
N PRO A 59 -4.99 -28.99 -24.75
CA PRO A 59 -4.16 -28.32 -25.75
C PRO A 59 -4.01 -29.21 -27.00
N PRO A 60 -3.94 -28.65 -28.21
CA PRO A 60 -3.70 -29.43 -29.42
C PRO A 60 -2.28 -30.00 -29.44
N ALA A 61 -2.18 -31.23 -29.95
CA ALA A 61 -0.94 -31.98 -30.09
C ALA A 61 0.09 -31.23 -30.97
N ARG A 62 1.31 -31.05 -30.44
CA ARG A 62 2.47 -30.60 -31.21
C ARG A 62 2.86 -31.70 -32.21
N SER A 63 2.86 -31.37 -33.51
CA SER A 63 3.50 -32.21 -34.52
C SER A 63 5.01 -32.13 -34.35
N MET A 64 5.62 -33.26 -34.01
CA MET A 64 7.07 -33.48 -34.15
C MET A 64 7.40 -33.57 -35.64
N VAL A 65 8.26 -32.66 -36.11
CA VAL A 65 9.04 -32.87 -37.34
C VAL A 65 10.50 -32.92 -36.92
N SER A 66 11.17 -33.99 -37.35
CA SER A 66 12.54 -34.33 -37.02
C SER A 66 13.56 -33.77 -38.02
N SER A 67 14.73 -33.44 -37.47
CA SER A 67 16.09 -33.46 -38.07
C SER A 67 16.53 -32.39 -39.09
N PRO A 68 17.86 -32.19 -39.32
CA PRO A 68 19.04 -32.73 -38.64
C PRO A 68 20.06 -31.68 -38.13
N ALA A 69 21.12 -32.23 -37.53
CA ALA A 69 22.27 -31.60 -36.90
C ALA A 69 23.11 -30.67 -37.78
N GLY A 70 23.74 -29.70 -37.09
CA GLY A 70 25.03 -29.14 -37.44
C GLY A 70 24.99 -27.65 -37.70
N THR A 71 25.44 -26.84 -36.74
CA THR A 71 26.37 -25.70 -36.93
C THR A 71 26.75 -25.11 -35.56
N ARG A 72 28.07 -25.17 -35.30
CA ARG A 72 28.95 -24.38 -34.41
C ARG A 72 28.35 -23.63 -33.20
N LEU A 73 28.95 -23.91 -32.04
CA LEU A 73 29.07 -22.99 -30.91
C LEU A 73 29.54 -21.61 -31.42
N ALA A 74 28.68 -20.60 -31.29
CA ALA A 74 29.10 -19.20 -31.21
C ALA A 74 28.91 -18.78 -29.74
N ALA A 75 29.99 -18.29 -29.15
CA ALA A 75 30.00 -17.75 -27.80
C ALA A 75 28.92 -16.66 -27.67
N ALA A 76 28.09 -16.78 -26.64
CA ALA A 76 27.18 -15.71 -26.24
C ALA A 76 28.04 -14.52 -25.80
N THR A 77 28.13 -13.51 -26.66
CA THR A 77 28.57 -12.17 -26.27
C THR A 77 27.63 -11.69 -25.17
N VAL A 78 28.22 -11.40 -24.02
CA VAL A 78 27.59 -10.69 -22.91
C VAL A 78 26.95 -9.43 -23.49
N GLY A 79 25.62 -9.38 -23.43
CA GLY A 79 24.85 -8.23 -23.86
C GLY A 79 25.29 -7.02 -23.05
N ASP A 80 25.73 -6.01 -23.80
CA ASP A 80 26.08 -4.66 -23.38
C ASP A 80 25.11 -4.17 -22.29
N GLU A 81 25.61 -4.08 -21.05
CA GLU A 81 24.89 -3.45 -19.94
C GLU A 81 24.86 -1.96 -20.27
N ALA A 82 23.82 -1.56 -21.00
CA ALA A 82 23.62 -0.19 -21.46
C ALA A 82 23.89 0.77 -20.30
N ALA A 83 24.88 1.63 -20.47
CA ALA A 83 25.27 2.63 -19.48
C ALA A 83 24.01 3.35 -18.97
N PRO A 84 23.88 3.56 -17.65
CA PRO A 84 22.69 4.17 -17.09
C PRO A 84 22.47 5.53 -17.77
N PRO A 85 21.22 5.85 -18.17
CA PRO A 85 20.91 7.14 -18.76
C PRO A 85 21.38 8.25 -17.81
N VAL A 86 22.29 9.09 -18.30
CA VAL A 86 22.72 10.29 -17.58
C VAL A 86 21.54 11.26 -17.66
N PHE A 87 20.81 11.41 -16.55
CA PHE A 87 19.77 12.42 -16.45
C PHE A 87 20.42 13.79 -16.27
N GLU A 88 20.47 14.59 -17.34
CA GLU A 88 20.96 15.98 -17.38
C GLU A 88 19.92 17.00 -16.85
N GLY A 89 19.15 16.65 -15.81
CA GLY A 89 18.15 17.54 -15.23
C GLY A 89 18.50 17.97 -13.81
N ASP A 90 18.28 19.25 -13.49
CA ASP A 90 18.39 19.80 -12.11
C ASP A 90 17.34 19.25 -11.14
N SER A 91 16.41 18.41 -11.62
CA SER A 91 15.37 17.82 -10.79
C SER A 91 15.94 16.76 -9.85
N MET A 92 15.69 16.91 -8.55
CA MET A 92 15.98 15.87 -7.54
C MET A 92 15.04 14.67 -7.65
N TYR A 93 13.91 14.80 -8.35
CA TYR A 93 12.86 13.79 -8.42
C TYR A 93 12.73 13.18 -9.82
N VAL A 94 12.33 11.91 -9.86
CA VAL A 94 11.98 11.23 -11.09
C VAL A 94 10.82 11.97 -11.78
N PRO A 95 10.95 12.32 -13.08
CA PRO A 95 9.89 12.94 -13.84
C PRO A 95 8.60 12.11 -13.85
N SER A 96 7.48 12.77 -13.60
CA SER A 96 6.17 12.11 -13.47
C SER A 96 5.59 11.58 -14.80
N ASP A 97 6.09 12.06 -15.92
CA ASP A 97 5.68 11.78 -17.30
C ASP A 97 6.46 10.63 -17.97
N GLY A 98 7.39 10.00 -17.24
CA GLY A 98 8.14 8.84 -17.73
C GLY A 98 7.30 7.56 -17.89
N PRO A 99 7.92 6.47 -18.40
CA PRO A 99 7.23 5.21 -18.67
C PRO A 99 6.52 4.66 -17.43
N LYS A 100 5.31 4.10 -17.64
CA LYS A 100 4.43 3.65 -16.54
C LYS A 100 4.99 2.43 -15.79
N ASP A 101 5.76 1.62 -16.48
CA ASP A 101 6.40 0.40 -16.01
C ASP A 101 7.83 0.62 -15.48
N ARG A 102 8.30 1.88 -15.37
CA ARG A 102 9.66 2.25 -14.95
C ARG A 102 10.18 1.50 -13.72
N PHE A 103 9.31 1.27 -12.73
CA PHE A 103 9.67 0.61 -11.46
C PHE A 103 9.16 -0.83 -11.38
N VAL A 104 8.45 -1.31 -12.40
CA VAL A 104 7.89 -2.66 -12.43
C VAL A 104 9.03 -3.64 -12.72
N PRO A 105 9.39 -4.52 -11.77
CA PRO A 105 10.45 -5.47 -12.02
C PRO A 105 9.98 -6.55 -13.00
N PRO A 106 10.90 -7.14 -13.80
CA PRO A 106 10.63 -8.39 -14.48
C PRO A 106 10.16 -9.48 -13.49
N PRO A 107 9.41 -10.49 -13.94
CA PRO A 107 8.99 -11.60 -13.08
C PRO A 107 10.17 -12.23 -12.33
N GLY A 108 10.07 -12.31 -11.00
CA GLY A 108 11.10 -12.88 -10.13
C GLY A 108 12.26 -11.93 -9.78
N ALA A 109 12.30 -10.72 -10.34
CA ALA A 109 13.27 -9.69 -9.96
C ALA A 109 12.71 -8.75 -8.87
N MET A 110 13.61 -8.04 -8.20
CA MET A 110 13.23 -7.01 -7.23
C MET A 110 13.09 -5.63 -7.90
N PRO A 111 12.23 -4.74 -7.40
CA PRO A 111 12.15 -3.36 -7.88
C PRO A 111 13.50 -2.67 -7.77
N ARG A 112 13.91 -1.91 -8.79
CA ARG A 112 15.21 -1.20 -8.82
C ARG A 112 15.17 0.10 -8.01
N LEU A 113 14.76 -0.01 -6.75
CA LEU A 113 14.58 1.08 -5.81
C LEU A 113 15.18 0.69 -4.47
N HIS A 114 15.77 1.65 -3.76
CA HIS A 114 16.11 1.51 -2.34
C HIS A 114 15.52 2.68 -1.55
N LEU A 115 15.20 2.44 -0.28
CA LEU A 115 14.82 3.47 0.67
C LEU A 115 16.07 4.13 1.23
N ILE A 116 16.11 5.45 1.19
CA ILE A 116 17.22 6.25 1.67
C ILE A 116 16.71 7.36 2.61
N ASP A 117 17.58 7.80 3.51
CA ASP A 117 17.30 8.94 4.37
C ASP A 117 17.23 10.24 3.57
N TYR A 118 16.10 10.93 3.70
CA TYR A 118 15.85 12.23 3.08
C TYR A 118 14.90 13.05 3.96
N GLN A 119 15.36 14.21 4.41
CA GLN A 119 14.58 15.15 5.24
C GLN A 119 13.95 14.51 6.49
N GLY A 120 14.69 13.64 7.19
CA GLY A 120 14.22 13.00 8.44
C GLY A 120 13.20 11.87 8.23
N GLY A 121 13.03 11.39 7.00
CA GLY A 121 12.25 10.20 6.68
C GLY A 121 12.93 9.35 5.61
N LEU A 122 12.32 8.21 5.27
CA LEU A 122 12.74 7.37 4.16
C LEU A 122 12.02 7.76 2.87
N ARG A 123 12.78 7.81 1.78
CA ARG A 123 12.27 8.05 0.44
C ARG A 123 12.78 6.97 -0.51
N PRO A 124 11.93 6.43 -1.42
CA PRO A 124 12.44 5.57 -2.48
C PRO A 124 13.35 6.36 -3.41
N CYS A 125 14.47 5.76 -3.78
CA CYS A 125 15.48 6.29 -4.68
C CYS A 125 15.72 5.27 -5.78
N GLU A 126 15.73 5.73 -7.02
CA GLU A 126 15.95 4.88 -8.17
C GLU A 126 17.42 4.51 -8.32
N ASP A 127 17.68 3.22 -8.50
CA ASP A 127 19.04 2.70 -8.52
C ASP A 127 19.83 3.17 -9.73
N SER A 128 19.22 3.18 -10.91
CA SER A 128 19.90 3.53 -12.16
C SER A 128 20.23 5.02 -12.30
N THR A 129 19.62 5.90 -11.51
CA THR A 129 19.73 7.36 -11.71
C THR A 129 20.15 8.11 -10.45
N GLY A 130 19.80 7.58 -9.27
CA GLY A 130 19.93 8.28 -8.00
C GLY A 130 18.82 9.32 -7.77
N LEU A 131 17.78 9.35 -8.59
CA LEU A 131 16.65 10.27 -8.44
C LEU A 131 15.69 9.80 -7.34
N LEU A 132 15.11 10.74 -6.60
CA LEU A 132 14.08 10.46 -5.61
C LEU A 132 12.74 10.16 -6.28
N VAL A 133 11.99 9.21 -5.75
CA VAL A 133 10.63 8.91 -6.21
C VAL A 133 9.63 9.51 -5.22
N GLY A 134 8.70 10.31 -5.74
CA GLY A 134 7.64 10.90 -4.93
C GLY A 134 6.74 9.82 -4.29
N PRO A 135 6.28 10.00 -3.03
CA PRO A 135 5.44 9.01 -2.35
C PRO A 135 4.03 8.85 -2.97
N THR A 136 3.63 9.80 -3.81
CA THR A 136 2.35 9.80 -4.55
C THR A 136 2.50 9.31 -5.99
N ASP A 137 3.70 8.90 -6.40
CA ASP A 137 3.94 8.41 -7.75
C ASP A 137 3.11 7.14 -8.01
N ARG A 138 2.24 7.21 -9.02
CA ARG A 138 1.31 6.12 -9.35
C ARG A 138 2.03 4.87 -9.84
N ARG A 139 3.26 5.00 -10.34
CA ARG A 139 4.07 3.88 -10.84
C ARG A 139 4.55 2.96 -9.71
N LEU A 140 4.66 3.48 -8.47
CA LEU A 140 4.96 2.66 -7.30
C LEU A 140 3.90 1.56 -7.11
N HIS A 141 2.63 1.91 -7.28
CA HIS A 141 1.54 0.93 -7.16
C HIS A 141 1.64 -0.20 -8.20
N LEU A 142 2.03 0.13 -9.43
CA LEU A 142 2.24 -0.87 -10.50
C LEU A 142 3.40 -1.81 -10.17
N ALA A 143 4.40 -1.34 -9.43
CA ALA A 143 5.51 -2.14 -8.92
C ALA A 143 5.17 -2.95 -7.65
N GLY A 144 3.91 -2.98 -7.22
CA GLY A 144 3.48 -3.64 -5.97
C GLY A 144 3.88 -2.88 -4.70
N LEU A 145 4.25 -1.60 -4.82
CA LEU A 145 4.61 -0.73 -3.71
C LEU A 145 3.43 0.15 -3.33
N HIS A 146 2.88 -0.09 -2.16
CA HIS A 146 1.69 0.59 -1.68
C HIS A 146 2.07 1.63 -0.63
N VAL A 147 2.10 2.90 -1.03
CA VAL A 147 2.47 4.01 -0.14
C VAL A 147 1.24 4.82 0.27
N THR A 148 1.13 5.21 1.54
CA THR A 148 0.11 6.16 2.00
C THR A 148 0.56 6.93 3.23
N ASN A 149 0.00 8.12 3.43
CA ASN A 149 -0.05 8.71 4.76
C ASN A 149 -1.15 8.00 5.55
N VAL A 150 -0.88 7.75 6.83
CA VAL A 150 -1.86 7.27 7.80
C VAL A 150 -2.89 8.39 8.02
N ARG A 151 -4.08 8.00 8.47
CA ARG A 151 -5.17 8.91 8.80
C ARG A 151 -5.73 8.57 10.17
N GLY A 152 -6.27 9.59 10.83
CA GLY A 152 -6.92 9.46 12.14
C GLY A 152 -5.95 9.52 13.30
N GLU A 153 -4.69 9.92 13.09
CA GLU A 153 -3.66 9.98 14.13
C GLU A 153 -4.08 10.82 15.34
N LYS A 154 -4.93 11.85 15.13
CA LYS A 154 -5.51 12.65 16.22
C LYS A 154 -6.40 11.86 17.18
N TYR A 155 -7.10 10.84 16.69
CA TYR A 155 -7.95 9.98 17.52
C TYR A 155 -7.15 8.88 18.23
N TYR A 156 -5.93 8.62 17.75
CA TYR A 156 -5.02 7.58 18.27
C TYR A 156 -3.70 8.20 18.74
N SER A 157 -3.73 9.46 19.20
CA SER A 157 -2.52 10.23 19.49
C SER A 157 -1.67 9.59 20.59
N ASP A 158 -2.31 8.99 21.59
CA ASP A 158 -1.61 8.32 22.69
C ASP A 158 -0.94 7.03 22.21
N ALA A 159 -1.63 6.23 21.39
CA ALA A 159 -1.06 5.04 20.78
C ALA A 159 0.11 5.40 19.86
N ALA A 160 -0.05 6.45 19.03
CA ALA A 160 0.99 6.94 18.14
C ALA A 160 2.20 7.50 18.90
N ARG A 161 1.98 8.22 20.01
CA ARG A 161 3.05 8.76 20.86
C ARG A 161 3.83 7.66 21.57
N ASN A 162 3.18 6.57 21.98
CA ASN A 162 3.83 5.47 22.69
C ASN A 162 4.51 4.46 21.76
N ALA A 163 4.15 4.45 20.48
CA ALA A 163 4.70 3.56 19.48
C ALA A 163 6.09 4.01 18.97
N ASP A 164 6.93 3.04 18.57
CA ASP A 164 8.13 3.34 17.79
C ASP A 164 7.79 3.40 16.30
N LEU A 165 7.54 4.62 15.81
CA LEU A 165 7.19 4.92 14.42
C LEU A 165 8.34 5.53 13.64
N ARG A 166 9.58 5.41 14.14
CA ARG A 166 10.76 5.90 13.44
C ARG A 166 10.83 5.33 12.01
N PRO A 167 11.33 6.10 11.04
CA PRO A 167 11.52 5.60 9.68
C PRO A 167 12.31 4.28 9.68
N GLY A 168 11.86 3.31 8.89
CA GLY A 168 12.44 1.96 8.81
C GLY A 168 11.84 0.95 9.80
N ARG A 169 11.03 1.37 10.78
CA ARG A 169 10.34 0.44 11.70
C ARG A 169 9.22 -0.32 11.01
N ARG A 170 9.13 -1.62 11.33
CA ARG A 170 8.05 -2.48 10.82
C ARG A 170 6.73 -2.09 11.46
N LEU A 171 5.67 -2.29 10.69
CA LEU A 171 4.29 -2.04 11.07
C LEU A 171 3.43 -3.24 10.66
N ARG A 172 2.33 -3.44 11.38
CA ARG A 172 1.34 -4.48 11.07
C ARG A 172 0.12 -3.84 10.42
N LEU A 173 -0.41 -4.49 9.40
CA LEU A 173 -1.67 -4.10 8.75
C LEU A 173 -2.75 -5.07 9.17
N VAL A 174 -3.85 -4.57 9.72
CA VAL A 174 -4.97 -5.38 10.20
C VAL A 174 -6.23 -4.93 9.49
N ARG A 175 -6.92 -5.88 8.85
CA ARG A 175 -8.18 -5.62 8.15
C ARG A 175 -9.34 -5.67 9.16
N GLU A 176 -10.26 -4.71 9.07
CA GLU A 176 -11.43 -4.64 9.95
C GLU A 176 -12.74 -4.66 9.12
N PRO A 177 -13.16 -5.85 8.63
CA PRO A 177 -14.38 -5.96 7.81
C PRO A 177 -15.66 -5.50 8.51
N ASP A 178 -15.71 -5.64 9.83
CA ASP A 178 -16.87 -5.29 10.66
C ASP A 178 -16.79 -3.85 11.19
N ASN A 179 -15.85 -3.03 10.68
CA ASN A 179 -15.74 -1.64 11.08
C ASN A 179 -17.01 -0.86 10.67
N PRO A 180 -17.68 -0.17 11.61
CA PRO A 180 -18.98 0.45 11.37
C PRO A 180 -18.95 1.62 10.38
N HIS A 181 -17.76 2.18 10.10
CA HIS A 181 -17.59 3.34 9.22
C HIS A 181 -17.10 2.99 7.82
N ASP A 182 -16.30 1.92 7.70
CA ASP A 182 -15.76 1.46 6.42
C ASP A 182 -15.44 -0.04 6.47
N PRO A 183 -16.19 -0.92 5.76
CA PRO A 183 -15.92 -2.36 5.74
C PRO A 183 -14.60 -2.72 5.03
N PHE A 184 -13.94 -1.75 4.38
CA PHE A 184 -12.62 -1.91 3.81
C PHE A 184 -11.50 -1.34 4.70
N ALA A 185 -11.80 -0.94 5.93
CA ALA A 185 -10.82 -0.37 6.85
C ALA A 185 -9.60 -1.29 7.01
N VAL A 186 -8.42 -0.68 6.92
CA VAL A 186 -7.14 -1.32 7.23
C VAL A 186 -6.46 -0.45 8.27
N ALA A 187 -6.42 -0.97 9.50
CA ALA A 187 -5.76 -0.37 10.63
C ALA A 187 -4.24 -0.59 10.53
N VAL A 188 -3.48 0.43 10.92
CA VAL A 188 -2.02 0.41 10.98
C VAL A 188 -1.63 0.30 12.44
N TYR A 189 -0.95 -0.78 12.77
CA TYR A 189 -0.44 -1.05 14.09
C TYR A 189 1.09 -0.93 14.10
N PRO A 190 1.68 -0.51 15.23
CA PRO A 190 3.11 -0.67 15.43
C PRO A 190 3.45 -2.17 15.49
N GLU A 191 4.70 -2.51 15.20
CA GLU A 191 5.18 -3.89 15.38
C GLU A 191 4.89 -4.40 16.79
N GLN A 192 5.19 -3.57 17.79
CA GLN A 192 4.87 -3.81 19.21
C GLN A 192 3.85 -2.79 19.71
N GLY A 193 2.79 -3.27 20.34
CA GLY A 193 1.71 -2.44 20.91
C GLY A 193 0.32 -3.01 20.65
N GLU A 194 -0.63 -2.62 21.49
CA GLU A 194 -1.98 -3.19 21.51
C GLU A 194 -2.97 -2.45 20.62
N GLY A 195 -2.71 -1.16 20.33
CA GLY A 195 -3.64 -0.29 19.60
C GLY A 195 -3.13 0.15 18.22
N PRO A 196 -4.04 0.50 17.29
CA PRO A 196 -3.65 1.10 16.03
C PRO A 196 -3.18 2.54 16.24
N VAL A 197 -2.26 3.00 15.39
CA VAL A 197 -1.82 4.40 15.33
C VAL A 197 -2.64 5.22 14.32
N GLY A 198 -3.50 4.53 13.58
CA GLY A 198 -4.43 5.11 12.61
C GLY A 198 -4.78 4.11 11.52
N TYR A 199 -5.27 4.62 10.40
CA TYR A 199 -5.77 3.81 9.29
C TYR A 199 -5.16 4.22 7.95
N VAL A 200 -5.15 3.27 7.02
CA VAL A 200 -4.94 3.54 5.60
C VAL A 200 -6.04 4.47 5.10
N ASN A 201 -5.67 5.42 4.24
CA ASN A 201 -6.64 6.31 3.60
C ASN A 201 -7.77 5.52 2.91
N LYS A 202 -9.03 5.92 3.13
CA LYS A 202 -10.24 5.30 2.56
C LYS A 202 -10.18 5.01 1.06
N GLN A 203 -9.59 5.90 0.26
CA GLN A 203 -9.45 5.69 -1.19
C GLN A 203 -8.55 4.50 -1.54
N LYS A 204 -7.53 4.23 -0.71
CA LYS A 204 -6.57 3.13 -0.88
C LYS A 204 -6.98 1.86 -0.12
N ALA A 205 -7.72 2.03 0.97
CA ALA A 205 -8.13 0.96 1.87
C ALA A 205 -8.85 -0.18 1.13
N ARG A 206 -9.74 0.13 0.17
CA ARG A 206 -10.40 -0.89 -0.66
C ARG A 206 -9.42 -1.81 -1.38
N SER A 207 -8.39 -1.26 -2.02
CA SER A 207 -7.40 -2.06 -2.75
C SER A 207 -6.55 -2.90 -1.78
N TRP A 208 -6.13 -2.32 -0.66
CA TRP A 208 -5.28 -3.00 0.31
C TRP A 208 -6.04 -4.11 1.05
N SER A 209 -7.27 -3.80 1.48
CA SER A 209 -8.19 -4.74 2.12
C SER A 209 -8.46 -5.95 1.23
N LYS A 210 -8.67 -5.73 -0.08
CA LYS A 210 -8.80 -6.82 -1.05
C LYS A 210 -7.52 -7.66 -1.16
N LEU A 211 -6.36 -7.03 -1.31
CA LEU A 211 -5.08 -7.76 -1.39
C LEU A 211 -4.86 -8.66 -0.17
N ILE A 212 -5.10 -8.12 1.03
CA ILE A 212 -4.98 -8.88 2.28
C ILE A 212 -6.01 -10.01 2.32
N ALA A 213 -7.24 -9.76 1.90
CA ALA A 213 -8.31 -10.78 1.85
C ALA A 213 -8.02 -11.89 0.83
N ASP A 214 -7.38 -11.56 -0.29
CA ASP A 214 -6.93 -12.50 -1.33
C ASP A 214 -5.68 -13.30 -0.88
N GLY A 215 -5.19 -13.08 0.35
CA GLY A 215 -4.09 -13.82 0.96
C GLY A 215 -2.71 -13.24 0.68
N ALA A 216 -2.61 -12.01 0.13
CA ALA A 216 -1.33 -11.36 -0.07
C ALA A 216 -0.64 -11.11 1.28
N GLN A 217 0.59 -11.60 1.41
CA GLN A 217 1.43 -11.28 2.56
C GLN A 217 2.02 -9.89 2.34
N LEU A 218 1.51 -8.90 3.07
CA LEU A 218 2.05 -7.54 3.05
C LEU A 218 2.83 -7.28 4.34
N SER A 219 4.09 -6.88 4.19
CA SER A 219 4.87 -6.26 5.26
C SER A 219 4.80 -4.75 5.09
N ALA A 220 4.64 -4.01 6.19
CA ALA A 220 4.63 -2.55 6.18
C ALA A 220 5.83 -1.98 6.94
N VAL A 221 6.30 -0.83 6.49
CA VAL A 221 7.38 -0.06 7.12
C VAL A 221 6.99 1.41 7.22
N SER A 222 7.38 2.05 8.32
CA SER A 222 7.28 3.50 8.48
C SER A 222 8.27 4.19 7.54
N LEU A 223 7.78 5.08 6.68
CA LEU A 223 8.59 6.02 5.90
C LEU A 223 8.81 7.33 6.65
N ARG A 224 7.86 7.71 7.51
CA ARG A 224 7.91 8.93 8.32
C ARG A 224 7.16 8.68 9.61
N GLY A 225 7.71 9.19 10.71
CA GLY A 225 7.09 9.15 12.02
C GLY A 225 8.10 9.55 13.09
N THR A 226 7.78 9.31 14.35
CA THR A 226 8.60 9.68 15.50
C THR A 226 8.86 8.49 16.41
N GLY A 227 9.84 8.63 17.30
CA GLY A 227 10.07 7.63 18.34
C GLY A 227 9.08 7.76 19.51
N PRO A 228 9.09 6.77 20.43
CA PRO A 228 8.23 6.78 21.61
C PRO A 228 8.41 8.04 22.46
N GLY A 229 7.34 8.48 23.10
CA GLY A 229 7.28 9.68 23.94
C GLY A 229 7.18 11.00 23.16
N THR A 230 7.39 10.98 21.85
CA THR A 230 7.39 12.17 20.98
C THR A 230 6.08 12.29 20.21
N THR A 231 5.50 13.49 20.17
CA THR A 231 4.30 13.77 19.37
C THR A 231 4.56 13.49 17.90
N CYS A 232 3.67 12.72 17.26
CA CYS A 232 3.77 12.38 15.86
C CYS A 232 2.75 13.17 15.02
N ASP A 233 3.22 14.12 14.22
CA ASP A 233 2.32 14.96 13.41
C ASP A 233 1.85 14.27 12.12
N ALA A 234 2.64 13.33 11.62
CA ALA A 234 2.33 12.58 10.41
C ALA A 234 3.07 11.25 10.38
N VAL A 235 2.34 10.19 10.06
CA VAL A 235 2.91 8.87 9.80
C VAL A 235 2.72 8.55 8.31
N ALA A 236 3.79 8.15 7.64
CA ALA A 236 3.73 7.64 6.27
C ALA A 236 4.20 6.19 6.26
N VAL A 237 3.53 5.35 5.48
CA VAL A 237 3.81 3.92 5.43
C VAL A 237 3.98 3.44 3.99
N LEU A 238 4.88 2.48 3.80
CA LEU A 238 5.01 1.69 2.60
C LEU A 238 4.70 0.24 2.94
N ALA A 239 3.86 -0.39 2.14
CA ALA A 239 3.56 -1.81 2.22
C ALA A 239 3.85 -2.51 0.89
N ALA A 240 4.46 -3.69 0.95
CA ALA A 240 4.75 -4.54 -0.19
C ALA A 240 4.92 -6.00 0.29
N GLU A 241 5.22 -6.92 -0.62
CA GLU A 241 5.67 -8.26 -0.25
C GLU A 241 6.88 -8.19 0.70
N PRO A 242 6.99 -9.05 1.74
CA PRO A 242 8.09 -9.02 2.71
C PRO A 242 9.49 -8.94 2.08
N ARG A 243 9.76 -9.77 1.07
CA ARG A 243 11.06 -9.79 0.36
C ARG A 243 11.36 -8.47 -0.35
N VAL A 244 10.33 -7.82 -0.89
CA VAL A 244 10.46 -6.50 -1.51
C VAL A 244 10.78 -5.45 -0.45
N VAL A 245 10.10 -5.46 0.70
CA VAL A 245 10.42 -4.51 1.78
C VAL A 245 11.84 -4.72 2.31
N ASP A 246 12.28 -5.97 2.46
CA ASP A 246 13.66 -6.30 2.88
C ASP A 246 14.68 -5.77 1.87
N HIS A 247 14.41 -5.96 0.57
CA HIS A 247 15.24 -5.42 -0.49
C HIS A 247 15.30 -3.88 -0.45
N LEU A 248 14.15 -3.22 -0.38
CA LEU A 248 14.05 -1.77 -0.32
C LEU A 248 14.82 -1.18 0.88
N LEU A 249 14.83 -1.86 2.03
CA LEU A 249 15.54 -1.42 3.24
C LEU A 249 17.02 -1.82 3.25
N SER A 250 17.46 -2.68 2.33
CA SER A 250 18.85 -3.10 2.28
C SER A 250 19.77 -1.93 1.91
N PRO A 251 21.05 -1.95 2.33
CA PRO A 251 21.98 -0.90 1.97
C PRO A 251 22.08 -0.77 0.44
N ARG A 252 21.84 0.44 -0.07
CA ARG A 252 21.98 0.72 -1.49
C ARG A 252 23.43 0.47 -1.94
N PRO A 253 23.68 -0.36 -2.97
CA PRO A 253 25.01 -0.64 -3.47
C PRO A 253 25.81 0.62 -3.83
N ALA A 254 27.09 0.66 -3.41
CA ALA A 254 27.98 1.78 -3.67
C ALA A 254 28.33 1.96 -5.16
N SER A 255 28.14 0.91 -5.97
CA SER A 255 28.29 0.97 -7.43
C SER A 255 27.18 1.77 -8.13
N PHE A 256 26.05 2.00 -7.46
CA PHE A 256 24.96 2.76 -8.06
C PHE A 256 25.23 4.27 -8.01
N PRO A 257 24.76 5.04 -9.02
CA PRO A 257 24.92 6.49 -9.05
C PRO A 257 24.58 7.16 -7.72
N VAL A 258 25.42 8.08 -7.23
CA VAL A 258 25.16 8.79 -5.96
C VAL A 258 23.78 9.47 -6.02
N PRO A 259 22.95 9.38 -4.97
CA PRO A 259 21.67 10.07 -4.95
C PRO A 259 21.80 11.56 -5.28
N VAL A 260 20.95 12.07 -6.17
CA VAL A 260 21.12 13.41 -6.77
C VAL A 260 21.13 14.51 -5.70
N PHE A 261 20.33 14.39 -4.65
CA PHE A 261 20.28 15.37 -3.55
C PHE A 261 21.57 15.44 -2.69
N LEU A 262 22.47 14.47 -2.81
CA LEU A 262 23.78 14.47 -2.15
C LEU A 262 24.88 15.07 -3.04
N ARG A 263 24.64 15.21 -4.35
CA ARG A 263 25.62 15.78 -5.29
C ARG A 263 25.70 17.30 -5.18
N THR A 264 24.65 17.94 -4.69
CA THR A 264 24.47 19.40 -4.64
C THR A 264 25.08 20.04 -3.39
N ARG A 265 26.07 19.41 -2.74
CA ARG A 265 26.74 19.92 -1.54
C ARG A 265 28.19 20.28 -1.80
#